data_AF-A0A4Q9M1H3-F1
#
_entry.id   AF-A0A4Q9M1H3-F1
#
_cell.length_a   1.000
_cell.length_b   1.000
_cell.length_c   1.000
_cell.angle_alpha   90.00
_cell.angle_beta   90.00
_cell.angle_gamma   90.00
#
_symmetry.space_group_name_H-M   'P 1'
#
loop_
_entity.id
_entity.type
_entity.pdbx_description
1 polymer ?
#
loop_
_entity_poly.entity_id
_entity_poly.type
_entity_poly.pdbx_seq_one_letter_code
_entity_poly.pdbx_strand_id
1 'polypeptide(L)'
;MNEKVDNFIKYISVYCKYGETTIVPYKTFEELKNIKVDVNEEENDKKMDEEASKITFLWSTDILPLSRYQIILKKGVNESKWKLKMEKICQRTIMDFKSNSLAKILTIIDFEMVKSIQPSELLFYDGSKESESKCPTLSQLKSKNNCLKNYISYEISKNRNSIYKFLKISKKLLLLENYNSLNSILNGIRTHKLNSKELDSVSKVFDKCKTYFQIRQLLDICFQKKSFFIPPLEIILKDIEDSNRNKNSLIASKRFCKLIEFLILVQNQKFVKKINKKTEHFILNKMFVSRFYSAKRKKICSKKYEGSYFLFI
;
A
#
# COMPACT_ATOMS: atom_id res chain seq x y z
N MET A 1 -33.69 -20.80 9.92
CA MET A 1 -32.53 -19.87 9.91
C MET A 1 -31.18 -20.61 9.79
N ASN A 2 -31.11 -21.90 10.15
CA ASN A 2 -29.90 -22.74 10.04
C ASN A 2 -29.56 -23.19 8.60
N GLU A 3 -30.55 -23.36 7.73
CA GLU A 3 -30.34 -23.90 6.37
C GLU A 3 -29.47 -23.00 5.46
N LYS A 4 -29.50 -21.67 5.66
CA LYS A 4 -28.67 -20.73 4.88
C LYS A 4 -27.22 -20.67 5.36
N VAL A 5 -26.99 -20.90 6.66
CA VAL A 5 -25.63 -20.96 7.25
C VAL A 5 -24.99 -22.31 6.91
N ASP A 6 -25.77 -23.39 6.96
CA ASP A 6 -25.30 -24.73 6.59
C ASP A 6 -25.00 -24.85 5.09
N ASN A 7 -25.79 -24.19 4.23
CA ASN A 7 -25.49 -24.09 2.80
C ASN A 7 -24.23 -23.24 2.51
N PHE A 8 -23.96 -22.21 3.31
CA PHE A 8 -22.74 -21.39 3.18
C PHE A 8 -21.49 -22.15 3.65
N ILE A 9 -21.59 -22.91 4.75
CA ILE A 9 -20.51 -23.78 5.25
C ILE A 9 -20.24 -24.92 4.27
N LYS A 10 -21.29 -25.53 3.68
CA LYS A 10 -21.14 -26.52 2.59
C LYS A 10 -20.42 -25.92 1.38
N TYR A 11 -20.77 -24.70 0.97
CA TYR A 11 -20.15 -24.01 -0.16
C TYR A 11 -18.65 -23.77 0.06
N ILE A 12 -18.22 -23.43 1.28
CA ILE A 12 -16.80 -23.25 1.64
C ILE A 12 -16.06 -24.60 1.68
N SER A 13 -16.69 -25.67 2.18
CA SER A 13 -16.05 -27.00 2.33
C SER A 13 -15.67 -27.67 1.00
N VAL A 14 -16.38 -27.36 -0.09
CA VAL A 14 -16.09 -27.90 -1.43
C VAL A 14 -14.79 -27.33 -2.02
N TYR A 15 -14.37 -26.14 -1.59
CA TYR A 15 -13.18 -25.45 -2.15
C TYR A 15 -11.87 -25.69 -1.39
N CYS A 16 -11.90 -26.33 -0.21
CA CYS A 16 -10.71 -26.51 0.64
C CYS A 16 -10.05 -27.90 0.56
N LYS A 17 -10.43 -28.76 -0.39
CA LYS A 17 -10.00 -30.18 -0.42
C LYS A 17 -8.66 -30.48 -1.14
N TYR A 18 -7.83 -29.49 -1.44
CA TYR A 18 -6.51 -29.73 -2.03
C TYR A 18 -5.43 -28.91 -1.31
N GLY A 19 -4.62 -29.59 -0.49
CA GLY A 19 -3.44 -29.00 0.13
C GLY A 19 -2.95 -29.72 1.37
N GLU A 20 -2.58 -31.00 1.24
CA GLU A 20 -1.70 -31.63 2.22
C GLU A 20 -0.26 -31.17 1.96
N THR A 21 0.41 -30.58 2.95
CA THR A 21 1.88 -30.48 2.95
C THR A 21 2.44 -30.67 4.35
N THR A 22 3.37 -31.60 4.41
CA THR A 22 4.24 -32.09 5.48
C THR A 22 5.07 -31.00 6.18
N ILE A 23 5.20 -31.14 7.50
CA ILE A 23 5.99 -30.30 8.40
C ILE A 23 7.46 -30.77 8.40
N VAL A 24 8.41 -29.84 8.25
CA VAL A 24 9.86 -30.07 8.45
C VAL A 24 10.30 -29.31 9.73
N PRO A 25 11.11 -29.92 10.64
CA PRO A 25 11.43 -29.30 11.92
C PRO A 25 12.53 -28.22 11.80
N TYR A 26 12.35 -27.11 12.51
CA TYR A 26 13.35 -26.04 12.64
C TYR A 26 14.39 -26.35 13.73
N LYS A 27 15.64 -25.96 13.48
CA LYS A 27 16.76 -25.99 14.45
C LYS A 27 16.51 -25.04 15.63
N THR A 28 16.95 -25.45 16.81
CA THR A 28 16.72 -24.79 18.10
C THR A 28 17.55 -23.52 18.29
N PHE A 29 16.97 -22.62 19.10
CA PHE A 29 17.37 -21.24 19.40
C PHE A 29 18.79 -21.04 19.94
N GLU A 30 19.49 -22.11 20.33
CA GLU A 30 20.85 -22.03 20.91
C GLU A 30 21.96 -21.94 19.85
N GLU A 31 21.72 -22.37 18.60
CA GLU A 31 22.73 -22.30 17.53
C GLU A 31 22.98 -20.86 17.04
N LEU A 32 22.10 -19.90 17.35
CA LEU A 32 22.18 -18.50 16.87
C LEU A 32 22.99 -17.55 17.78
N LYS A 33 23.45 -18.00 18.96
CA LYS A 33 24.13 -17.11 19.93
C LYS A 33 25.62 -16.85 19.67
N ASN A 34 26.27 -17.59 18.77
CA ASN A 34 27.73 -17.56 18.63
C ASN A 34 28.27 -16.83 17.38
N ILE A 35 27.45 -16.10 16.63
CA ILE A 35 27.96 -15.29 15.51
C ILE A 35 28.32 -13.90 16.05
N LYS A 36 29.57 -13.72 16.48
CA LYS A 36 30.18 -12.39 16.64
C LYS A 36 30.41 -11.80 15.26
N VAL A 37 29.72 -10.70 14.95
CA VAL A 37 29.97 -9.90 13.75
C VAL A 37 30.80 -8.70 14.18
N ASP A 38 32.08 -8.67 13.76
CA ASP A 38 32.89 -7.46 13.78
C ASP A 38 32.28 -6.45 12.79
N VAL A 39 31.89 -5.28 13.30
CA VAL A 39 31.25 -4.21 12.52
C VAL A 39 32.30 -3.17 12.18
N ASN A 40 32.88 -3.26 10.98
CA ASN A 40 33.51 -2.12 10.32
C ASN A 40 32.42 -1.32 9.58
N GLU A 41 32.09 -0.14 10.11
CA GLU A 41 30.95 0.70 9.68
C GLU A 41 31.13 1.30 8.27
N GLU A 42 32.36 1.52 7.81
CA GLU A 42 32.63 2.13 6.50
C GLU A 42 32.49 1.17 5.30
N GLU A 43 32.68 -0.14 5.51
CA GLU A 43 32.52 -1.14 4.44
C GLU A 43 31.05 -1.47 4.17
N ASN A 44 30.18 -1.37 5.19
CA ASN A 44 28.74 -1.64 5.04
C ASN A 44 28.01 -0.52 4.30
N ASP A 45 28.40 0.74 4.51
CA ASP A 45 27.83 1.88 3.77
C ASP A 45 28.25 1.85 2.30
N LYS A 46 29.49 1.43 1.99
CA LYS A 46 29.95 1.20 0.60
C LYS A 46 29.23 0.03 -0.07
N LYS A 47 29.02 -1.10 0.62
CA LYS A 47 28.28 -2.26 0.09
C LYS A 47 26.80 -1.95 -0.21
N MET A 48 26.14 -1.15 0.62
CA MET A 48 24.73 -0.76 0.38
C MET A 48 24.56 0.26 -0.74
N ASP A 49 25.50 1.20 -0.91
CA ASP A 49 25.50 2.12 -2.04
C ASP A 49 25.92 1.41 -3.36
N GLU A 50 26.72 0.33 -3.28
CA GLU A 50 26.97 -0.61 -4.39
C GLU A 50 25.75 -1.50 -4.75
N GLU A 51 24.96 -1.95 -3.77
CA GLU A 51 23.69 -2.64 -4.03
C GLU A 51 22.62 -1.69 -4.57
N ALA A 52 22.64 -0.41 -4.15
CA ALA A 52 21.79 0.62 -4.72
C ALA A 52 22.22 1.04 -6.14
N SER A 53 23.50 0.87 -6.50
CA SER A 53 24.02 1.19 -7.84
C SER A 53 23.76 0.07 -8.86
N LYS A 54 23.60 -1.18 -8.41
CA LYS A 54 22.96 -2.25 -9.19
C LYS A 54 21.44 -2.17 -9.09
N ILE A 55 20.83 -1.08 -9.59
CA ILE A 55 19.38 -1.00 -9.72
C ILE A 55 18.92 -2.10 -10.68
N THR A 56 18.52 -3.25 -10.13
CA THR A 56 17.74 -4.21 -10.89
C THR A 56 16.44 -3.50 -11.27
N PHE A 57 16.23 -3.32 -12.57
CA PHE A 57 14.96 -2.79 -13.12
C PHE A 57 13.74 -3.61 -12.67
N LEU A 58 13.97 -4.78 -12.09
CA LEU A 58 13.01 -5.70 -11.53
C LEU A 58 13.02 -5.61 -10.00
N TRP A 59 11.87 -5.24 -9.44
CA TRP A 59 11.57 -5.44 -8.02
C TRP A 59 10.72 -6.70 -7.84
N SER A 60 10.76 -7.26 -6.64
CA SER A 60 9.96 -8.43 -6.31
C SER A 60 8.50 -8.06 -6.08
N THR A 61 7.61 -9.00 -6.43
CA THR A 61 6.15 -8.83 -6.41
C THR A 61 5.57 -8.84 -5.01
N ASP A 62 6.29 -9.35 -4.01
CA ASP A 62 5.93 -9.25 -2.60
C ASP A 62 5.89 -7.79 -2.09
N ILE A 63 6.72 -6.91 -2.65
CA ILE A 63 6.85 -5.52 -2.19
C ILE A 63 5.87 -4.59 -2.92
N LEU A 64 5.84 -4.65 -4.25
CA LEU A 64 5.03 -3.80 -5.12
C LEU A 64 4.60 -4.58 -6.37
N PRO A 65 3.45 -4.25 -6.97
CA PRO A 65 3.07 -4.82 -8.26
C PRO A 65 4.10 -4.46 -9.33
N LEU A 66 4.32 -5.36 -10.28
CA LEU A 66 5.17 -5.08 -11.43
C LEU A 66 4.54 -4.02 -12.31
N SER A 67 5.34 -3.05 -12.73
CA SER A 67 4.93 -2.11 -13.77
C SER A 67 4.74 -2.85 -15.11
N ARG A 68 3.90 -2.31 -16.01
CA ARG A 68 3.72 -2.91 -17.34
C ARG A 68 5.02 -3.05 -18.13
N TYR A 69 5.99 -2.16 -17.91
CA TYR A 69 7.30 -2.29 -18.54
C TYR A 69 8.09 -3.50 -18.02
N GLN A 70 8.04 -3.78 -16.71
CA GLN A 70 8.65 -4.99 -16.16
C GLN A 70 7.92 -6.26 -16.60
N ILE A 71 6.60 -6.22 -16.72
CA ILE A 71 5.83 -7.36 -17.26
C ILE A 71 6.25 -7.66 -18.70
N ILE A 72 6.41 -6.63 -19.54
CA ILE A 72 6.89 -6.80 -20.92
C ILE A 72 8.34 -7.30 -20.94
N LEU A 73 9.20 -6.76 -20.06
CA LEU A 73 10.59 -7.20 -19.95
C LEU A 73 10.70 -8.66 -19.53
N LYS A 74 9.91 -9.12 -18.55
CA LYS A 74 9.84 -10.53 -18.12
C LYS A 74 9.38 -11.49 -19.22
N LYS A 75 8.69 -11.00 -20.24
CA LYS A 75 8.28 -11.79 -21.41
C LYS A 75 9.40 -11.94 -22.46
N GLY A 76 10.58 -11.36 -22.24
CA GLY A 76 11.74 -11.46 -23.15
C GLY A 76 11.61 -10.64 -24.43
N VAL A 77 10.59 -9.79 -24.57
CA VAL A 77 10.33 -9.07 -25.83
C VAL A 77 11.21 -7.81 -25.92
N ASN A 78 12.26 -7.84 -26.75
CA ASN A 78 13.09 -6.67 -27.09
C ASN A 78 13.64 -5.94 -25.84
N GLU A 79 14.38 -6.68 -25.02
CA GLU A 79 14.79 -6.26 -23.67
C GLU A 79 15.55 -4.93 -23.65
N SER A 80 16.51 -4.75 -24.55
CA SER A 80 17.36 -3.56 -24.63
C SER A 80 16.53 -2.28 -24.78
N LYS A 81 15.53 -2.31 -25.67
CA LYS A 81 14.59 -1.21 -25.89
C LYS A 81 13.78 -0.86 -24.65
N TRP A 82 13.35 -1.84 -23.87
CA TRP A 82 12.54 -1.59 -22.66
C TRP A 82 13.40 -1.14 -21.49
N LYS A 83 14.59 -1.71 -21.30
CA LYS A 83 15.59 -1.24 -20.32
C LYS A 83 15.89 0.25 -20.54
N LEU A 84 16.22 0.64 -21.77
CA LEU A 84 16.51 2.04 -22.13
C LEU A 84 15.29 2.97 -21.90
N LYS A 85 14.06 2.50 -22.16
CA LYS A 85 12.84 3.27 -21.84
C LYS A 85 12.62 3.43 -20.34
N MET A 86 12.91 2.40 -19.55
CA MET A 86 12.80 2.42 -18.09
C MET A 86 13.82 3.37 -17.49
N GLU A 87 15.08 3.32 -17.92
CA GLU A 87 16.16 4.24 -17.52
C GLU A 87 15.79 5.71 -17.74
N LYS A 88 15.35 6.04 -18.97
CA LYS A 88 14.90 7.40 -19.32
C LYS A 88 13.74 7.91 -18.45
N ILE A 89 12.94 7.01 -17.89
CA ILE A 89 11.85 7.37 -16.98
C ILE A 89 12.37 7.51 -15.55
N CYS A 90 13.29 6.65 -15.11
CA CYS A 90 13.87 6.69 -13.77
C CYS A 90 14.63 8.01 -13.51
N GLN A 91 15.21 8.60 -14.55
CA GLN A 91 15.89 9.90 -14.51
C GLN A 91 14.94 11.10 -14.35
N ARG A 92 13.64 10.93 -14.56
CA ARG A 92 12.66 12.02 -14.42
C ARG A 92 12.36 12.35 -12.96
N THR A 93 11.74 13.51 -12.77
CA THR A 93 11.22 14.01 -11.49
C THR A 93 9.70 13.99 -11.48
N ILE A 94 9.10 14.16 -10.30
CA ILE A 94 7.63 14.24 -10.20
C ILE A 94 7.04 15.46 -10.94
N MET A 95 7.85 16.50 -11.11
CA MET A 95 7.43 17.73 -11.75
C MET A 95 7.08 17.51 -13.23
N ASP A 96 7.76 16.56 -13.88
CA ASP A 96 7.60 16.21 -15.30
C ASP A 96 6.26 15.53 -15.64
N PHE A 97 5.48 15.14 -14.63
CA PHE A 97 4.23 14.41 -14.80
C PHE A 97 3.02 15.24 -14.38
N LYS A 98 1.94 15.23 -15.17
CA LYS A 98 0.68 15.90 -14.80
C LYS A 98 0.09 15.27 -13.53
N SER A 99 -0.32 16.10 -12.55
CA SER A 99 -0.91 15.62 -11.29
C SER A 99 -2.14 14.72 -11.50
N ASN A 100 -2.98 15.04 -12.49
CA ASN A 100 -4.12 14.21 -12.87
C ASN A 100 -3.70 12.80 -13.35
N SER A 101 -2.61 12.70 -14.11
CA SER A 101 -2.10 11.42 -14.58
C SER A 101 -1.58 10.58 -13.41
N LEU A 102 -0.83 11.19 -12.50
CA LEU A 102 -0.34 10.50 -11.29
C LEU A 102 -1.49 10.01 -10.41
N ALA A 103 -2.49 10.85 -10.15
CA ALA A 103 -3.67 10.47 -9.35
C ALA A 103 -4.45 9.31 -9.99
N LYS A 104 -4.66 9.35 -11.31
CA LYS A 104 -5.31 8.25 -12.04
C LYS A 104 -4.53 6.95 -11.93
N ILE A 105 -3.20 6.99 -12.10
CA ILE A 105 -2.35 5.80 -11.99
C ILE A 105 -2.38 5.24 -10.57
N LEU A 106 -2.24 6.06 -9.53
CA LEU A 106 -2.35 5.61 -8.14
C LEU A 106 -3.70 4.95 -7.86
N THR A 107 -4.79 5.53 -8.38
CA THR A 107 -6.14 4.96 -8.28
C THR A 107 -6.26 3.61 -8.97
N ILE A 108 -5.63 3.44 -10.14
CA ILE A 108 -5.66 2.14 -10.81
C ILE A 108 -4.84 1.11 -10.03
N ILE A 109 -3.64 1.46 -9.58
CA ILE A 109 -2.79 0.56 -8.78
C ILE A 109 -3.56 0.12 -7.53
N ASP A 110 -4.15 1.06 -6.80
CA ASP A 110 -4.98 0.73 -5.64
C ASP A 110 -6.17 -0.16 -5.98
N PHE A 111 -6.90 0.16 -7.05
CA PHE A 111 -8.06 -0.62 -7.46
C PHE A 111 -7.69 -2.07 -7.77
N GLU A 112 -6.65 -2.29 -8.58
CA GLU A 112 -6.20 -3.63 -8.96
C GLU A 112 -5.74 -4.43 -7.73
N MET A 113 -5.05 -3.78 -6.78
CA MET A 113 -4.60 -4.42 -5.55
C MET A 113 -5.75 -4.75 -4.59
N VAL A 114 -6.75 -3.87 -4.45
CA VAL A 114 -7.95 -4.17 -3.63
C VAL A 114 -8.76 -5.29 -4.28
N LYS A 115 -8.87 -5.27 -5.61
CA LYS A 115 -9.53 -6.32 -6.39
C LYS A 115 -8.86 -7.68 -6.21
N SER A 116 -7.54 -7.73 -6.04
CA SER A 116 -6.82 -9.00 -5.83
C SER A 116 -6.91 -9.58 -4.42
N ILE A 117 -7.48 -8.87 -3.45
CA ILE A 117 -7.61 -9.37 -2.06
C ILE A 117 -8.46 -10.64 -2.08
N GLN A 118 -7.91 -11.73 -1.56
CA GLN A 118 -8.66 -12.98 -1.43
C GLN A 118 -9.51 -12.97 -0.15
N PRO A 119 -10.75 -13.49 -0.19
CA PRO A 119 -11.59 -13.59 1.01
C PRO A 119 -10.93 -14.35 2.17
N SER A 120 -10.09 -15.35 1.86
CA SER A 120 -9.33 -16.10 2.86
C SER A 120 -8.35 -15.23 3.66
N GLU A 121 -7.76 -14.21 3.04
CA GLU A 121 -6.87 -13.26 3.75
C GLU A 121 -7.63 -12.50 4.83
N LEU A 122 -8.91 -12.21 4.61
CA LEU A 122 -9.76 -11.55 5.61
C LEU A 122 -10.04 -12.45 6.82
N LEU A 123 -10.07 -13.78 6.63
CA LEU A 123 -10.28 -14.72 7.72
C LEU A 123 -9.02 -14.96 8.54
N PHE A 124 -7.85 -14.89 7.90
CA PHE A 124 -6.56 -15.13 8.55
C PHE A 124 -5.99 -13.89 9.24
N TYR A 125 -6.30 -12.69 8.76
CA TYR A 125 -5.73 -11.46 9.31
C TYR A 125 -6.29 -11.13 10.70
N ASP A 126 -5.43 -11.06 11.71
CA ASP A 126 -5.82 -10.72 13.09
C ASP A 126 -4.97 -9.57 13.68
N GLY A 127 -4.21 -8.89 12.82
CA GLY A 127 -3.28 -7.81 13.20
C GLY A 127 -1.91 -8.30 13.69
N SER A 128 -1.70 -9.60 13.88
CA SER A 128 -0.39 -10.16 14.25
C SER A 128 0.57 -10.21 13.06
N LYS A 129 1.88 -10.21 13.34
CA LYS A 129 2.92 -10.39 12.29
C LYS A 129 2.82 -11.76 11.61
N GLU A 130 2.38 -12.78 12.35
CA GLU A 130 2.20 -14.13 11.82
C GLU A 130 1.10 -14.15 10.75
N SER A 131 -0.01 -13.45 11.01
CA SER A 131 -1.11 -13.34 10.03
C SER A 131 -0.71 -12.62 8.74
N GLU A 132 0.23 -11.66 8.80
CA GLU A 132 0.72 -10.95 7.60
C GLU A 132 1.36 -11.89 6.57
N SER A 133 2.04 -12.94 7.02
CA SER A 133 2.64 -13.95 6.13
C SER A 133 1.60 -14.76 5.35
N LYS A 134 0.41 -14.93 5.94
CA LYS A 134 -0.73 -15.65 5.34
C LYS A 134 -1.62 -14.75 4.48
N CYS A 135 -1.37 -13.44 4.50
CA CYS A 135 -2.16 -12.42 3.82
C CYS A 135 -1.32 -11.63 2.81
N PRO A 136 -0.83 -12.27 1.72
CA PRO A 136 0.15 -11.68 0.82
C PRO A 136 -0.35 -10.40 0.14
N THR A 137 -1.63 -10.29 -0.23
CA THR A 137 -2.18 -9.11 -0.89
C THR A 137 -2.33 -7.96 0.08
N LEU A 138 -2.84 -8.23 1.30
CA LEU A 138 -2.93 -7.21 2.35
C LEU A 138 -1.53 -6.69 2.73
N SER A 139 -0.56 -7.59 2.84
CA SER A 139 0.84 -7.26 3.10
C SER A 139 1.45 -6.43 1.97
N GLN A 140 1.18 -6.77 0.71
CA GLN A 140 1.63 -6.02 -0.45
C GLN A 140 1.00 -4.61 -0.49
N LEU A 141 -0.30 -4.47 -0.18
CA LEU A 141 -1.00 -3.18 -0.06
C LEU A 141 -0.37 -2.30 1.03
N LYS A 142 -0.07 -2.89 2.19
CA LYS A 142 0.61 -2.22 3.30
C LYS A 142 2.02 -1.77 2.91
N SER A 143 2.77 -2.63 2.25
CA SER A 143 4.10 -2.32 1.69
C SER A 143 4.02 -1.17 0.69
N LYS A 144 3.06 -1.21 -0.25
CA LYS A 144 2.82 -0.16 -1.23
C LYS A 144 2.54 1.19 -0.56
N ASN A 145 1.67 1.24 0.45
CA ASN A 145 1.34 2.49 1.15
C ASN A 145 2.57 3.06 1.89
N ASN A 146 3.36 2.19 2.51
CA ASN A 146 4.62 2.58 3.12
C ASN A 146 5.63 3.11 2.10
N CYS A 147 5.79 2.43 0.95
CA CYS A 147 6.66 2.89 -0.12
C CYS A 147 6.20 4.25 -0.69
N LEU A 148 4.89 4.47 -0.81
CA LEU A 148 4.35 5.77 -1.22
C LEU A 148 4.75 6.86 -0.22
N LYS A 149 4.41 6.66 1.06
CA LYS A 149 4.74 7.58 2.15
C LYS A 149 6.24 7.92 2.18
N ASN A 150 7.09 6.90 2.04
CA ASN A 150 8.55 7.07 2.05
C ASN A 150 9.03 7.86 0.84
N TYR A 151 8.47 7.61 -0.35
CA TYR A 151 8.73 8.40 -1.54
C TYR A 151 8.35 9.87 -1.36
N ILE A 152 7.16 10.15 -0.82
CA ILE A 152 6.75 11.53 -0.52
C ILE A 152 7.76 12.21 0.40
N SER A 153 8.13 11.55 1.50
CA SER A 153 9.05 12.12 2.49
C SER A 153 10.45 12.36 1.88
N TYR A 154 10.93 11.40 1.09
CA TYR A 154 12.20 11.53 0.37
C TYR A 154 12.17 12.71 -0.61
N GLU A 155 11.15 12.80 -1.45
CA GLU A 155 11.03 13.86 -2.46
C GLU A 155 10.90 15.26 -1.82
N ILE A 156 10.19 15.37 -0.69
CA ILE A 156 10.08 16.62 0.08
C ILE A 156 11.43 17.03 0.68
N SER A 157 12.21 16.06 1.19
CA SER A 157 13.55 16.35 1.71
C SER A 157 14.52 16.82 0.63
N LYS A 158 14.35 16.37 -0.62
CA LYS A 158 15.15 16.81 -1.77
C LYS A 158 14.66 18.13 -2.35
N ASN A 159 13.35 18.32 -2.47
CA ASN A 159 12.73 19.47 -3.08
C ASN A 159 11.44 19.84 -2.33
N ARG A 160 11.49 20.89 -1.52
CA ARG A 160 10.37 21.35 -0.69
C ARG A 160 9.13 21.70 -1.52
N ASN A 161 9.30 22.20 -2.74
CA ASN A 161 8.19 22.56 -3.63
C ASN A 161 7.35 21.35 -4.08
N SER A 162 7.87 20.13 -3.91
CA SER A 162 7.11 18.90 -4.17
C SER A 162 5.86 18.78 -3.29
N ILE A 163 5.79 19.42 -2.11
CA ILE A 163 4.59 19.48 -1.27
C ILE A 163 3.39 19.97 -2.08
N TYR A 164 3.51 21.11 -2.78
CA TYR A 164 2.41 21.65 -3.57
C TYR A 164 2.03 20.75 -4.75
N LYS A 165 3.01 20.02 -5.31
CA LYS A 165 2.74 19.02 -6.34
C LYS A 165 1.91 17.86 -5.79
N PHE A 166 2.28 17.35 -4.61
CA PHE A 166 1.54 16.30 -3.91
C PHE A 166 0.16 16.75 -3.47
N LEU A 167 -0.01 17.97 -2.98
CA LEU A 167 -1.33 18.52 -2.67
C LEU A 167 -2.23 18.64 -3.91
N LYS A 168 -1.67 19.01 -5.07
CA LYS A 168 -2.41 18.97 -6.35
C LYS A 168 -2.83 17.54 -6.72
N ILE A 169 -1.99 16.54 -6.43
CA ILE A 169 -2.33 15.12 -6.63
C ILE A 169 -3.43 14.69 -5.64
N SER A 170 -3.31 15.04 -4.37
CA SER A 170 -4.31 14.78 -3.31
C SER A 170 -5.69 15.32 -3.66
N LYS A 171 -5.76 16.57 -4.17
CA LYS A 171 -7.03 17.14 -4.65
C LYS A 171 -7.65 16.33 -5.79
N LYS A 172 -6.84 15.73 -6.68
CA LYS A 172 -7.34 14.85 -7.75
C LYS A 172 -7.71 13.46 -7.24
N LEU A 173 -7.03 12.94 -6.22
CA LEU A 173 -7.40 11.68 -5.56
C LEU A 173 -8.74 11.80 -4.82
N LEU A 174 -9.02 12.95 -4.18
CA LEU A 174 -10.32 13.25 -3.59
C LEU A 174 -11.46 13.17 -4.63
N LEU A 175 -11.26 13.75 -5.82
CA LEU A 175 -12.25 13.68 -6.91
C LEU A 175 -12.42 12.26 -7.48
N LEU A 176 -11.41 11.41 -7.35
CA LEU A 176 -11.44 10.01 -7.77
C LEU A 176 -11.90 9.08 -6.63
N GLU A 177 -12.25 9.64 -5.47
CA GLU A 177 -12.60 8.92 -4.24
C GLU A 177 -11.58 7.85 -3.85
N ASN A 178 -10.29 8.09 -4.13
CA ASN A 178 -9.20 7.23 -3.70
C ASN A 178 -8.60 7.76 -2.40
N TYR A 179 -9.15 7.30 -1.27
CA TYR A 179 -8.70 7.68 0.06
C TYR A 179 -7.45 6.94 0.51
N ASN A 180 -7.15 5.77 -0.06
CA ASN A 180 -5.96 4.99 0.29
C ASN A 180 -4.64 5.70 -0.06
N SER A 181 -4.46 6.05 -1.32
CA SER A 181 -3.26 6.81 -1.74
C SER A 181 -3.28 8.24 -1.19
N LEU A 182 -4.45 8.85 -1.01
CA LEU A 182 -4.57 10.17 -0.39
C LEU A 182 -4.02 10.15 1.04
N ASN A 183 -4.45 9.19 1.86
CA ASN A 183 -3.98 9.04 3.23
C ASN A 183 -2.45 8.84 3.27
N SER A 184 -1.93 7.97 2.40
CA SER A 184 -0.48 7.73 2.28
C SER A 184 0.31 9.00 1.93
N ILE A 185 -0.21 9.84 1.02
CA ILE A 185 0.44 11.10 0.64
C ILE A 185 0.46 12.09 1.81
N LEU A 186 -0.69 12.29 2.45
CA LEU A 186 -0.81 13.23 3.56
C LEU A 186 0.06 12.79 4.75
N ASN A 187 0.11 11.50 5.04
CA ASN A 187 0.99 10.94 6.07
C ASN A 187 2.48 11.14 5.72
N GLY A 188 2.85 11.07 4.45
CA GLY A 188 4.20 11.41 4.00
C GLY A 188 4.56 12.87 4.27
N ILE A 189 3.67 13.80 3.91
CA ILE A 189 3.85 15.24 4.15
C ILE A 189 3.98 15.54 5.66
N ARG A 190 3.13 14.91 6.49
CA ARG A 190 3.11 15.08 7.95
C ARG A 190 4.42 14.69 8.65
N THR A 191 5.30 13.93 8.01
CA THR A 191 6.63 13.60 8.58
C THR A 191 7.61 14.77 8.57
N HIS A 192 7.21 15.94 8.05
CA HIS A 192 8.04 17.14 8.01
C HIS A 192 7.39 18.29 8.76
N LYS A 193 8.21 19.14 9.38
CA LYS A 193 7.76 20.43 9.95
C LYS A 193 7.23 21.31 8.82
N LEU A 194 5.98 21.76 8.91
CA LEU A 194 5.32 22.61 7.92
C LEU A 194 5.40 24.07 8.35
N ASN A 195 5.59 24.99 7.39
CA ASN A 195 5.37 26.41 7.64
C ASN A 195 3.85 26.74 7.60
N SER A 196 3.48 27.94 8.03
CA SER A 196 2.06 28.36 8.13
C SER A 196 1.31 28.21 6.80
N LYS A 197 1.91 28.61 5.68
CA LYS A 197 1.31 28.51 4.34
C LYS A 197 1.11 27.07 3.87
N GLU A 198 2.10 26.21 4.12
CA GLU A 198 2.01 24.77 3.84
C GLU A 198 0.94 24.11 4.70
N LEU A 199 0.86 24.48 5.99
CA LEU A 199 -0.14 23.97 6.92
C LEU A 199 -1.56 24.35 6.48
N ASP A 200 -1.81 25.62 6.14
CA ASP A 200 -3.09 26.08 5.59
C ASP A 200 -3.46 25.30 4.31
N SER A 201 -2.49 25.10 3.41
CA SER A 201 -2.71 24.35 2.17
C SER A 201 -3.05 22.88 2.40
N VAL A 202 -2.44 22.27 3.42
CA VAL A 202 -2.71 20.90 3.86
C VAL A 202 -4.09 20.82 4.54
N SER A 203 -4.43 21.76 5.42
CA SER A 203 -5.73 21.85 6.10
C SER A 203 -6.87 21.88 5.10
N LYS A 204 -6.79 22.73 4.07
CA LYS A 204 -7.81 22.82 3.00
C LYS A 204 -8.08 21.51 2.26
N VAL A 205 -7.12 20.59 2.24
CA VAL A 205 -7.31 19.23 1.70
C VAL A 205 -7.91 18.31 2.76
N PHE A 206 -7.45 18.39 4.01
CA PHE A 206 -7.99 17.65 5.15
C PHE A 206 -9.46 17.96 5.43
N ASP A 207 -9.88 19.22 5.37
CA ASP A 207 -11.27 19.63 5.61
C ASP A 207 -12.24 19.03 4.60
N LYS A 208 -11.72 18.60 3.44
CA LYS A 208 -12.48 17.90 2.38
C LYS A 208 -12.36 16.38 2.46
N CYS A 209 -11.49 15.87 3.33
CA CYS A 209 -11.38 14.44 3.55
C CYS A 209 -12.57 13.98 4.38
N LYS A 210 -13.07 12.79 4.06
CA LYS A 210 -14.13 12.16 4.83
C LYS A 210 -13.54 11.61 6.13
N THR A 211 -14.23 11.80 7.25
CA THR A 211 -13.83 11.26 8.55
C THR A 211 -13.90 9.73 8.54
N TYR A 212 -13.32 9.09 9.55
CA TYR A 212 -13.40 7.65 9.72
C TYR A 212 -14.85 7.14 9.70
N PHE A 213 -15.73 7.82 10.44
CA PHE A 213 -17.15 7.52 10.48
C PHE A 213 -17.83 7.68 9.12
N GLN A 214 -17.53 8.76 8.40
CA GLN A 214 -18.10 9.00 7.06
C GLN A 214 -17.63 7.95 6.04
N ILE A 215 -16.36 7.52 6.09
CA ILE A 215 -15.86 6.44 5.23
C ILE A 215 -16.59 5.12 5.52
N ARG A 216 -16.85 4.81 6.79
CA ARG A 216 -17.66 3.63 7.16
C ARG A 216 -19.09 3.72 6.64
N GLN A 217 -19.74 4.87 6.79
CA GLN A 217 -21.07 5.09 6.20
C GLN A 217 -21.07 4.90 4.68
N LEU A 218 -19.98 5.27 3.99
CA LEU A 218 -19.86 4.99 2.56
C LEU A 218 -19.75 3.51 2.25
N LEU A 219 -19.09 2.69 3.07
CA LEU A 219 -19.08 1.24 2.86
C LEU A 219 -20.52 0.69 2.87
N ASP A 220 -21.36 1.17 3.78
CA ASP A 220 -22.77 0.77 3.86
C ASP A 220 -23.58 1.21 2.63
N ILE A 221 -23.34 2.43 2.14
CA ILE A 221 -24.08 3.03 1.02
C ILE A 221 -23.58 2.53 -0.34
N CYS A 222 -22.29 2.19 -0.47
CA CYS A 222 -21.69 1.86 -1.76
C CYS A 222 -22.29 0.60 -2.39
N PHE A 223 -22.71 -0.36 -1.57
CA PHE A 223 -23.46 -1.51 -2.05
C PHE A 223 -24.78 -1.08 -2.71
N GLN A 224 -25.50 -0.14 -2.10
CA GLN A 224 -26.80 0.34 -2.59
C GLN A 224 -26.66 1.17 -3.88
N LYS A 225 -25.68 2.08 -3.91
CA LYS A 225 -25.50 3.03 -5.02
C LYS A 225 -24.62 2.51 -6.16
N LYS A 226 -24.00 1.33 -6.00
CA LYS A 226 -22.97 0.79 -6.91
C LYS A 226 -21.86 1.80 -7.21
N SER A 227 -21.61 2.75 -6.30
CA SER A 227 -20.56 3.74 -6.42
C SER A 227 -19.21 3.13 -6.07
N PHE A 228 -18.17 3.55 -6.77
CA PHE A 228 -16.81 3.05 -6.55
C PHE A 228 -15.98 4.08 -5.78
N PHE A 229 -15.37 3.63 -4.70
CA PHE A 229 -14.33 4.37 -3.99
C PHE A 229 -13.29 3.39 -3.43
N ILE A 230 -12.14 3.91 -3.03
CA ILE A 230 -11.06 3.12 -2.42
C ILE A 230 -10.87 3.60 -0.99
N PRO A 231 -11.33 2.85 0.03
CA PRO A 231 -11.13 3.23 1.42
C PRO A 231 -9.64 3.17 1.79
N PRO A 232 -9.20 3.91 2.83
CA PRO A 232 -7.88 3.71 3.41
C PRO A 232 -7.73 2.27 3.90
N LEU A 233 -6.61 1.64 3.55
CA LEU A 233 -6.31 0.26 3.96
C LEU A 233 -6.38 0.09 5.48
N GLU A 234 -5.99 1.11 6.25
CA GLU A 234 -6.01 1.07 7.71
C GLU A 234 -7.43 0.85 8.28
N ILE A 235 -8.46 1.34 7.59
CA ILE A 235 -9.86 1.12 7.99
C ILE A 235 -10.25 -0.34 7.73
N ILE A 236 -9.89 -0.87 6.55
CA ILE A 236 -10.13 -2.28 6.20
C ILE A 236 -9.45 -3.19 7.23
N LEU A 237 -8.16 -2.99 7.50
CA LEU A 237 -7.39 -3.84 8.42
C LEU A 237 -7.97 -3.80 9.83
N LYS A 238 -8.34 -2.61 10.33
CA LYS A 238 -8.93 -2.46 11.66
C LYS A 238 -10.28 -3.17 11.75
N ASP A 239 -11.13 -3.06 10.73
CA ASP A 239 -12.43 -3.73 10.72
C ASP A 239 -12.28 -5.26 10.68
N ILE A 240 -11.28 -5.79 9.96
CA ILE A 240 -10.97 -7.22 9.94
C ILE A 240 -10.44 -7.67 11.31
N GLU A 241 -9.47 -6.95 11.87
CA GLU A 241 -8.87 -7.24 13.17
C GLU A 241 -9.94 -7.26 14.28
N ASP A 242 -10.77 -6.22 14.35
CA ASP A 242 -11.87 -6.12 15.31
C ASP A 242 -12.87 -7.28 15.13
N SER A 243 -13.15 -7.70 13.90
CA SER A 243 -14.08 -8.81 13.60
C SER A 243 -13.52 -10.17 14.01
N ASN A 244 -12.27 -10.44 13.68
CA ASN A 244 -11.65 -11.74 13.96
C ASN A 244 -11.30 -11.93 15.44
N ARG A 245 -11.05 -10.84 16.17
CA ARG A 245 -10.84 -10.88 17.63
C ARG A 245 -12.16 -10.95 18.40
N ASN A 246 -13.25 -10.40 17.89
CA ASN A 246 -14.54 -10.34 18.57
C ASN A 246 -15.62 -11.17 17.88
N LYS A 247 -15.38 -12.48 17.69
CA LYS A 247 -16.27 -13.39 16.95
C LYS A 247 -17.71 -13.46 17.47
N ASN A 248 -17.91 -13.23 18.78
CA ASN A 248 -19.23 -13.25 19.40
C ASN A 248 -19.98 -11.92 19.27
N SER A 249 -19.35 -10.88 18.71
CA SER A 249 -19.99 -9.58 18.52
C SER A 249 -20.82 -9.56 17.24
N LEU A 250 -22.12 -9.36 17.39
CA LEU A 250 -23.04 -9.16 16.26
C LEU A 250 -22.64 -7.95 15.42
N ILE A 251 -22.18 -6.88 16.06
CA ILE A 251 -21.76 -5.64 15.38
C ILE A 251 -20.51 -5.91 14.55
N ALA A 252 -19.51 -6.60 15.11
CA ALA A 252 -18.28 -6.92 14.40
C ALA A 252 -18.55 -7.88 13.22
N SER A 253 -19.39 -8.90 13.42
CA SER A 253 -19.82 -9.82 12.37
C SER A 253 -20.54 -9.09 11.22
N LYS A 254 -21.44 -8.16 11.52
CA LYS A 254 -22.10 -7.33 10.50
C LYS A 254 -21.11 -6.50 9.69
N ARG A 255 -20.09 -5.93 10.34
CA ARG A 255 -19.02 -5.16 9.66
C ARG A 255 -18.19 -6.04 8.74
N PHE A 256 -17.83 -7.23 9.19
CA PHE A 256 -17.13 -8.21 8.36
C PHE A 256 -17.92 -8.56 7.09
N CYS A 257 -19.23 -8.84 7.23
CA CYS A 257 -20.10 -9.11 6.08
C CYS A 257 -20.15 -7.92 5.11
N LYS A 258 -20.25 -6.69 5.61
CA LYS A 258 -20.24 -5.48 4.78
C LYS A 258 -18.93 -5.29 4.02
N LEU A 259 -17.80 -5.62 4.64
CA LEU A 259 -16.50 -5.59 3.99
C LEU A 259 -16.39 -6.64 2.87
N ILE A 260 -16.91 -7.85 3.10
CA ILE A 260 -16.98 -8.91 2.07
C ILE A 260 -17.85 -8.44 0.90
N GLU A 261 -19.03 -7.89 1.16
CA GLU A 261 -19.93 -7.32 0.13
C GLU A 261 -19.21 -6.23 -0.69
N PHE A 262 -18.47 -5.35 -0.03
CA PHE A 262 -17.67 -4.32 -0.69
C PHE A 262 -16.60 -4.92 -1.62
N LEU A 263 -15.85 -5.92 -1.17
CA LEU A 263 -14.81 -6.56 -1.99
C LEU A 263 -15.40 -7.27 -3.21
N ILE A 264 -16.52 -7.98 -3.04
CA ILE A 264 -17.24 -8.61 -4.16
C ILE A 264 -17.66 -7.54 -5.17
N LEU A 265 -18.19 -6.41 -4.70
CA LEU A 265 -18.57 -5.29 -5.56
C LEU A 265 -17.37 -4.73 -6.33
N VAL A 266 -16.23 -4.50 -5.68
CA VAL A 266 -15.00 -4.02 -6.32
C VAL A 266 -14.48 -5.04 -7.35
N GLN A 267 -14.50 -6.33 -7.02
CA GLN A 267 -14.03 -7.40 -7.90
C GLN A 267 -14.85 -7.50 -9.19
N ASN A 268 -16.16 -7.28 -9.09
CA ASN A 268 -17.07 -7.30 -10.23
C ASN A 268 -17.00 -6.04 -11.10
N GLN A 269 -16.36 -4.97 -10.63
CA GLN A 269 -16.20 -3.77 -11.43
C GLN A 269 -15.08 -3.91 -12.48
N LYS A 270 -15.34 -3.32 -13.64
CA LYS A 270 -14.35 -3.17 -14.72
C LYS A 270 -13.83 -1.73 -14.70
N PHE A 271 -12.58 -1.54 -14.32
CA PHE A 271 -11.94 -0.23 -14.40
C PHE A 271 -11.33 -0.02 -15.79
N VAL A 272 -12.17 0.39 -16.75
CA VAL A 272 -11.73 0.61 -18.14
C VAL A 272 -11.09 2.00 -18.26
N LYS A 273 -9.81 2.14 -17.87
CA LYS A 273 -8.99 3.31 -18.21
C LYS A 273 -7.67 2.90 -18.84
N LYS A 274 -7.33 3.55 -19.96
CA LYS A 274 -6.05 3.38 -20.64
C LYS A 274 -4.90 3.78 -19.70
N ILE A 275 -4.01 2.83 -19.41
CA ILE A 275 -2.93 3.04 -18.44
C ILE A 275 -1.74 3.68 -19.15
N ASN A 276 -1.30 4.83 -18.62
CA ASN A 276 -0.05 5.45 -19.05
C ASN A 276 1.13 4.67 -18.44
N LYS A 277 1.66 3.71 -19.21
CA LYS A 277 2.79 2.86 -18.82
C LYS A 277 4.00 3.64 -18.31
N LYS A 278 4.26 4.84 -18.87
CA LYS A 278 5.39 5.68 -18.44
C LYS A 278 5.19 6.22 -17.04
N THR A 279 4.00 6.74 -16.76
CA THR A 279 3.64 7.29 -15.44
C THR A 279 3.52 6.20 -14.38
N GLU A 280 2.97 5.04 -14.74
CA GLU A 280 2.93 3.84 -13.90
C GLU A 280 4.34 3.38 -13.51
N HIS A 281 5.21 3.19 -14.49
CA HIS A 281 6.56 2.75 -14.21
C HIS A 281 7.33 3.79 -13.37
N PHE A 282 7.19 5.07 -13.68
CA PHE A 282 7.78 6.16 -12.89
C PHE A 282 7.39 6.07 -11.41
N ILE A 283 6.09 6.04 -11.11
CA ILE A 283 5.64 6.13 -9.72
C ILE A 283 6.04 4.88 -8.94
N LEU A 284 5.88 3.68 -9.51
CA LEU A 284 6.27 2.44 -8.85
C LEU A 284 7.78 2.35 -8.63
N ASN A 285 8.60 2.79 -9.59
CA ASN A 285 10.05 2.85 -9.42
C ASN A 285 10.45 3.81 -8.29
N LYS A 286 9.88 5.02 -8.26
CA LYS A 286 10.19 5.98 -7.18
C LYS A 286 9.77 5.46 -5.81
N MET A 287 8.60 4.82 -5.71
CA MET A 287 8.14 4.14 -4.50
C MET A 287 9.12 3.04 -4.06
N PHE A 288 9.57 2.20 -4.99
CA PHE A 288 10.52 1.13 -4.73
C PHE A 288 11.87 1.66 -4.24
N VAL A 289 12.48 2.61 -4.96
CA VAL A 289 13.80 3.16 -4.62
C VAL A 289 13.77 3.87 -3.27
N SER A 290 12.71 4.64 -2.99
CA SER A 290 12.59 5.37 -1.73
C SER A 290 12.29 4.48 -0.51
N ARG A 291 12.05 3.17 -0.67
CA ARG A 291 11.84 2.25 0.47
C ARG A 291 13.06 2.18 1.39
N PHE A 292 14.27 2.29 0.81
CA PHE A 292 15.54 2.23 1.53
C PHE A 292 15.82 3.52 2.32
N TYR A 293 15.15 4.62 1.98
CA TYR A 293 15.34 5.90 2.67
C TYR A 293 14.86 5.89 4.13
N SER A 294 13.79 5.15 4.43
CA SER A 294 13.30 5.05 5.81
C SER A 294 14.19 4.23 6.74
N ALA A 295 15.00 3.31 6.21
CA ALA A 295 16.00 2.60 7.00
C ALA A 295 17.10 3.56 7.49
N LYS A 296 17.55 4.50 6.65
CA LYS A 296 18.53 5.54 7.01
C LYS A 296 17.96 6.51 8.08
N ARG A 297 16.67 6.88 8.01
CA ARG A 297 16.04 7.79 9.00
C ARG A 297 15.78 7.17 10.39
N LYS A 298 15.47 5.86 10.48
CA LYS A 298 15.26 5.19 11.77
C LYS A 298 16.52 5.17 12.66
N LYS A 299 17.71 5.30 12.09
CA LYS A 299 18.96 5.48 12.83
C LYS A 299 19.17 6.92 13.36
N ILE A 300 18.54 7.93 12.74
CA ILE A 300 18.82 9.35 13.00
C ILE A 300 17.72 10.03 13.84
N CYS A 301 16.48 9.55 13.80
CA CYS A 301 15.34 10.20 14.44
C CYS A 301 14.77 9.37 15.61
N SER A 302 15.48 9.36 16.74
CA SER A 302 14.94 8.94 18.04
C SER A 302 14.14 10.05 18.76
N LYS A 303 14.10 11.28 18.22
CA LYS A 303 13.30 12.37 18.79
C LYS A 303 11.97 12.50 18.06
N LYS A 304 10.92 11.92 18.64
CA LYS A 304 9.52 12.20 18.28
C LYS A 304 9.28 13.71 18.49
N TYR A 305 8.90 14.42 17.43
CA TYR A 305 8.45 15.80 17.57
C TYR A 305 6.99 15.80 18.05
N GLU A 306 6.77 16.36 19.23
CA GLU A 306 5.47 16.72 19.78
C GLU A 306 4.79 17.72 18.82
N GLY A 307 3.56 17.44 18.43
CA GLY A 307 2.82 18.16 17.38
C GLY A 307 2.14 17.24 16.36
N SER A 308 2.36 15.92 16.48
CA SER A 308 1.74 14.88 15.66
C SER A 308 0.35 14.44 16.18
N TYR A 309 -0.44 15.36 16.73
CA TYR A 309 -1.83 15.09 17.12
C TYR A 309 -2.81 15.74 16.15
N PHE A 310 -2.87 15.20 14.93
CA PHE A 310 -4.16 15.08 14.25
C PHE A 310 -4.51 13.61 14.31
N LEU A 311 -5.08 13.20 15.46
CA LEU A 311 -5.79 11.94 15.57
C LEU A 311 -6.91 11.96 14.54
N PHE A 312 -6.90 10.96 13.66
CA PHE A 312 -8.14 10.53 13.03
C PHE A 312 -9.06 10.08 14.16
N ILE A 313 -10.00 10.94 14.55
CA ILE A 313 -11.26 10.53 15.16
C ILE A 313 -12.29 10.50 14.03
#